data_AF-A0A1G3ZR80-F1
#
_entry.id   AF-A0A1G3ZR80-F1
#
_cell.length_a   1.000
_cell.length_b   1.000
_cell.length_c   1.000
_cell.angle_alpha   90.00
_cell.angle_beta   90.00
_cell.angle_gamma   90.00
#
_symmetry.space_group_name_H-M   'P 1'
#
loop_
_entity.id
_entity.type
_entity.pdbx_description
1 polymer ?
#
loop_
_entity_poly.entity_id
_entity_poly.type
_entity_poly.pdbx_seq_one_letter_code
_entity_poly.pdbx_strand_id
1 'polypeptide(L)'
;MNLEGPHNIMGTPTANQLSLWRSCAAGNYRIIWQRQNSRLLVEQQQPASFYSFVNNLHFIRGYPHPYLATQVWAVVVDITAISTIIWVISGFWLWARKPRDRRVGGLCLASGCLLFVVLAVLLCR
;
A
#
# COMPACT_ATOMS: atom_id res chain seq x y z
N MET A 1 -17.90 -20.03 9.05
CA MET A 1 -17.40 -18.74 8.52
C MET A 1 -15.92 -18.65 8.83
N ASN A 2 -15.07 -18.84 7.81
CA ASN A 2 -13.62 -18.74 7.93
C ASN A 2 -13.24 -17.24 7.96
N LEU A 3 -13.28 -16.65 9.16
CA LEU A 3 -13.05 -15.22 9.39
C LEU A 3 -11.56 -14.95 9.66
N GLU A 4 -10.67 -15.56 8.88
CA GLU A 4 -9.23 -15.29 8.96
C GLU A 4 -8.84 -14.15 8.00
N GLY A 5 -7.99 -13.23 8.45
CA GLY A 5 -7.49 -12.13 7.63
C GLY A 5 -6.93 -10.94 8.43
N PRO A 6 -6.30 -9.98 7.73
CA PRO A 6 -5.73 -8.79 8.36
C PRO A 6 -6.80 -8.02 9.14
N HIS A 7 -6.47 -7.69 10.39
CA HIS A 7 -7.38 -6.97 11.27
C HIS A 7 -6.60 -5.99 12.13
N ASN A 8 -7.20 -4.83 12.37
CA ASN A 8 -6.67 -3.82 13.28
C ASN A 8 -7.67 -3.63 14.42
N ILE A 9 -7.18 -3.64 15.65
CA ILE A 9 -7.98 -3.26 16.82
C ILE A 9 -8.06 -1.74 16.83
N MET A 10 -9.28 -1.20 16.81
CA MET A 10 -9.49 0.24 16.88
C MET A 10 -9.79 0.66 18.32
N GLY A 11 -8.99 1.62 18.82
CA GLY A 11 -9.11 2.16 20.18
C GLY A 11 -8.49 1.26 21.26
N THR A 12 -8.61 1.69 22.52
CA THR A 12 -8.23 0.86 23.68
C THR A 12 -9.35 -0.15 23.97
N PRO A 13 -9.06 -1.46 23.94
CA PRO A 13 -10.04 -2.48 24.30
C PRO A 13 -10.55 -2.20 25.71
N THR A 14 -11.85 -1.98 25.86
CA THR A 14 -12.48 -1.83 27.17
C THR A 14 -13.14 -3.14 27.54
N ALA A 15 -13.24 -3.47 28.83
CA ALA A 15 -13.90 -4.71 29.29
C ALA A 15 -15.31 -4.91 28.70
N ASN A 16 -15.98 -3.81 28.32
CA ASN A 16 -17.36 -3.81 27.82
C ASN A 16 -17.50 -3.70 26.29
N GLN A 17 -16.45 -3.31 25.56
CA GLN A 17 -16.53 -3.12 24.10
C GLN A 17 -15.19 -3.37 23.41
N LEU A 18 -15.24 -4.09 22.28
CA LEU A 18 -14.12 -4.29 21.38
C LEU A 18 -14.53 -3.90 19.96
N SER A 19 -13.81 -2.95 19.34
CA SER A 19 -13.97 -2.61 17.93
C SER A 19 -12.81 -3.12 17.10
N LEU A 20 -13.12 -3.90 16.08
CA LEU A 20 -12.20 -4.45 15.10
C LEU A 20 -12.51 -3.83 13.75
N TRP A 21 -11.47 -3.44 13.04
CA TRP A 21 -11.56 -3.04 11.65
C TRP A 21 -10.89 -4.08 10.76
N ARG A 22 -11.57 -4.45 9.69
CA ARG A 22 -11.11 -5.46 8.73
C ARG A 22 -11.23 -4.93 7.31
N SER A 23 -10.12 -4.93 6.60
CA SER A 23 -10.10 -4.79 5.16
C SER A 23 -9.93 -6.15 4.53
N CYS A 24 -10.84 -6.49 3.62
CA CYS A 24 -10.68 -7.63 2.75
C CYS A 24 -11.03 -7.24 1.31
N ALA A 25 -10.72 -8.11 0.34
CA ALA A 25 -11.09 -7.89 -1.05
C ALA A 25 -12.61 -7.70 -1.22
N ALA A 26 -13.42 -8.27 -0.33
CA ALA A 26 -14.88 -8.14 -0.32
C ALA A 26 -15.41 -6.85 0.34
N GLY A 27 -14.55 -5.99 0.88
CA GLY A 27 -14.93 -4.69 1.45
C GLY A 27 -14.33 -4.42 2.83
N ASN A 28 -14.69 -3.26 3.37
CA ASN A 28 -14.25 -2.81 4.68
C ASN A 28 -15.36 -3.07 5.70
N TYR A 29 -15.06 -3.87 6.72
CA TYR A 29 -15.98 -4.27 7.76
C TYR A 29 -15.53 -3.73 9.11
N ARG A 30 -16.46 -3.16 9.85
CA ARG A 30 -16.28 -2.79 11.26
C ARG A 30 -17.07 -3.76 12.11
N ILE A 31 -16.37 -4.50 12.95
CA ILE A 31 -16.98 -5.48 13.86
C ILE A 31 -16.90 -4.89 15.26
N ILE A 32 -18.05 -4.62 15.88
CA ILE A 32 -18.15 -4.11 17.24
C ILE A 32 -18.78 -5.19 18.10
N TRP A 33 -18.03 -5.66 19.09
CA TRP A 33 -18.53 -6.54 20.13
C TRP A 33 -18.87 -5.74 21.37
N GLN A 34 -20.08 -5.91 21.90
CA GLN A 34 -20.57 -5.26 23.12
C GLN A 34 -20.93 -6.31 24.16
N ARG A 35 -20.22 -6.32 25.30
CA ARG A 35 -20.43 -7.28 26.40
C ARG A 35 -21.80 -7.11 27.04
N GLN A 36 -22.22 -5.86 27.27
CA GLN A 36 -23.39 -5.52 28.08
C GLN A 36 -24.70 -6.06 27.49
N ASN A 37 -24.76 -6.18 26.16
CA ASN A 37 -25.94 -6.67 25.43
C ASN A 37 -25.71 -8.04 24.77
N SER A 38 -24.52 -8.64 24.91
CA SER A 38 -24.09 -9.84 24.17
C SER A 38 -24.32 -9.73 22.66
N ARG A 39 -24.10 -8.53 22.09
CA ARG A 39 -24.34 -8.24 20.67
C ARG A 39 -23.04 -8.08 19.91
N LEU A 40 -23.05 -8.59 18.69
CA LEU A 40 -22.00 -8.41 17.70
C LEU A 40 -22.61 -7.63 16.53
N LEU A 41 -22.16 -6.40 16.35
CA LEU A 41 -22.56 -5.54 15.23
C LEU A 41 -21.50 -5.65 14.15
N VAL A 42 -21.91 -6.05 12.95
CA VAL A 42 -21.06 -6.03 11.76
C VAL A 42 -21.60 -4.95 10.83
N GLU A 43 -20.86 -3.85 10.75
CA GLU A 43 -21.17 -2.76 9.83
C GLU A 43 -20.27 -2.87 8.61
N GLN A 44 -20.88 -2.99 7.43
CA GLN A 44 -20.17 -2.82 6.18
C GLN A 44 -20.03 -1.33 5.92
N GLN A 45 -18.82 -0.79 6.10
CA GLN A 45 -18.57 0.64 5.98
C GLN A 45 -18.51 1.07 4.51
N GLN A 46 -17.95 0.22 3.65
CA GLN A 46 -17.84 0.49 2.21
C GLN A 46 -17.99 -0.80 1.40
N PRO A 47 -18.64 -0.73 0.23
CA PRO A 47 -18.71 -1.84 -0.71
C PRO A 47 -17.31 -2.20 -1.24
N ALA A 48 -17.15 -3.45 -1.68
CA ALA A 48 -15.94 -3.89 -2.36
C ALA A 48 -15.67 -2.97 -3.56
N SER A 49 -14.50 -2.34 -3.58
CA SER A 49 -14.06 -1.51 -4.70
C SER A 49 -12.65 -1.93 -5.09
N PHE A 50 -12.46 -2.22 -6.38
CA PHE A 50 -11.15 -2.54 -6.93
C PHE A 50 -10.13 -1.43 -6.66
N TYR A 51 -10.54 -0.17 -6.79
CA TYR A 51 -9.69 0.97 -6.50
C TYR A 51 -9.26 1.00 -5.03
N SER A 52 -10.21 0.83 -4.10
CA SER A 52 -9.91 0.78 -2.67
C SER A 52 -8.99 -0.40 -2.32
N PHE A 53 -9.15 -1.53 -3.00
CA PHE A 53 -8.32 -2.72 -2.79
C PHE A 53 -6.88 -2.49 -3.26
N VAL A 54 -6.69 -2.02 -4.50
CA VAL A 54 -5.36 -1.70 -5.05
C VAL A 54 -4.68 -0.61 -4.23
N ASN A 55 -5.41 0.45 -3.85
CA ASN A 55 -4.89 1.52 -3.02
C ASN A 55 -4.42 1.00 -1.65
N ASN A 56 -5.20 0.10 -1.02
CA ASN A 56 -4.80 -0.54 0.22
C ASN A 56 -3.51 -1.35 0.01
N LEU A 57 -3.47 -2.26 -0.97
CA LEU A 57 -2.29 -3.06 -1.29
C LEU A 57 -1.03 -2.22 -1.57
N HIS A 58 -1.19 -1.07 -2.22
CA HIS A 58 -0.10 -0.15 -2.53
C HIS A 58 0.45 0.57 -1.29
N PHE A 59 -0.40 0.83 -0.29
CA PHE A 59 -0.03 1.56 0.93
C PHE A 59 0.13 0.69 2.17
N ILE A 60 -0.10 -0.62 2.09
CA ILE A 60 0.23 -1.56 3.17
C ILE A 60 1.71 -1.40 3.50
N ARG A 61 2.01 -1.12 4.77
CA ARG A 61 3.37 -1.02 5.30
C ARG A 61 3.61 -2.14 6.28
N GLY A 62 4.66 -2.92 6.02
CA GLY A 62 4.98 -4.11 6.80
C GLY A 62 4.04 -5.28 6.52
N TYR A 63 4.54 -6.49 6.77
CA TYR A 63 3.79 -7.73 6.61
C TYR A 63 3.66 -8.41 7.99
N PRO A 64 2.91 -7.81 8.94
CA PRO A 64 2.90 -8.26 10.33
C PRO A 64 2.16 -9.58 10.54
N HIS A 65 1.33 -10.00 9.58
CA HIS A 65 0.54 -11.22 9.69
C HIS A 65 1.09 -12.34 8.79
N PRO A 66 1.21 -13.58 9.30
CA PRO A 66 1.77 -14.72 8.57
C PRO A 66 0.74 -15.37 7.62
N TYR A 67 -0.02 -14.57 6.87
CA TYR A 67 -0.97 -15.10 5.90
C TYR A 67 -0.25 -15.41 4.57
N LEU A 68 -0.63 -16.50 3.91
CA LEU A 68 -0.05 -16.83 2.60
C LEU A 68 -0.26 -15.70 1.58
N ALA A 69 -1.43 -15.05 1.61
CA ALA A 69 -1.73 -13.91 0.74
C ALA A 69 -0.79 -12.72 0.96
N THR A 70 -0.41 -12.43 2.21
CA THR A 70 0.53 -11.33 2.52
C THR A 70 1.95 -11.69 2.10
N GLN A 71 2.37 -12.95 2.24
CA GLN A 71 3.67 -13.44 1.78
C GLN A 71 3.81 -13.41 0.26
N VAL A 72 2.80 -13.90 -0.47
CA VAL A 72 2.79 -13.85 -1.94
C VAL A 72 2.83 -12.40 -2.42
N TRP A 73 2.06 -11.51 -1.77
CA TRP A 73 2.09 -10.08 -2.11
C TRP A 73 3.49 -9.47 -1.87
N ALA A 74 4.16 -9.81 -0.78
CA ALA A 74 5.53 -9.35 -0.51
C ALA A 74 6.50 -9.75 -1.63
N VAL A 75 6.46 -11.02 -2.07
CA VAL A 75 7.31 -11.50 -3.17
C VAL A 75 7.03 -10.76 -4.48
N VAL A 76 5.75 -10.50 -4.79
CA VAL A 76 5.37 -9.72 -5.99
C VAL A 76 5.93 -8.30 -5.94
N VAL A 77 5.85 -7.66 -4.78
CA VAL A 77 6.42 -6.32 -4.55
C VAL A 77 7.94 -6.34 -4.74
N ASP A 78 8.65 -7.33 -4.19
CA ASP A 78 10.10 -7.47 -4.33
C ASP A 78 10.53 -7.66 -5.79
N ILE A 79 9.85 -8.53 -6.54
CA ILE A 79 10.13 -8.77 -7.96
C ILE A 79 9.90 -7.48 -8.77
N THR A 80 8.82 -6.76 -8.47
CA THR A 80 8.48 -5.51 -9.16
C THR A 80 9.52 -4.43 -8.86
N ALA A 81 9.99 -4.33 -7.61
CA ALA A 81 11.05 -3.40 -7.23
C ALA A 81 12.36 -3.70 -7.94
N ILE A 82 12.81 -4.96 -7.94
CA ILE A 82 14.03 -5.40 -8.64
C ILE A 82 13.91 -5.12 -10.15
N SER A 83 12.78 -5.48 -10.75
CA SER A 83 12.51 -5.26 -12.17
C SER A 83 12.54 -3.79 -12.55
N THR A 84 11.97 -2.92 -11.69
CA THR A 84 11.99 -1.46 -11.88
C THR A 84 13.42 -0.92 -11.82
N ILE A 85 14.25 -1.39 -10.88
CA ILE A 85 15.66 -1.00 -10.78
C ILE A 85 16.43 -1.39 -12.05
N ILE A 86 16.27 -2.64 -12.51
CA ILE A 86 16.90 -3.13 -13.74
C ILE A 86 16.45 -2.28 -14.95
N TRP A 87 15.16 -1.96 -15.02
CA TRP A 87 14.61 -1.14 -16.10
C TRP A 87 15.20 0.27 -16.11
N VAL A 88 15.32 0.92 -14.94
CA VAL A 88 15.94 2.25 -14.83
C VAL A 88 17.42 2.21 -15.23
N ILE A 89 18.17 1.22 -14.74
CA ILE A 89 19.60 1.07 -15.07
C ILE A 89 19.79 0.83 -16.57
N SER A 90 18.99 -0.05 -17.17
CA SER A 90 19.07 -0.34 -18.61
C SER A 90 18.71 0.88 -19.46
N GLY A 91 17.67 1.64 -19.08
CA GLY A 91 17.31 2.90 -19.73
C GLY A 91 18.43 3.93 -19.67
N PHE A 92 19.05 4.11 -18.50
CA PHE A 92 20.18 5.01 -18.33
C PHE A 92 21.39 4.60 -19.17
N TRP A 93 21.70 3.30 -19.20
CA TRP A 93 22.81 2.76 -19.99
C TRP A 93 22.60 2.96 -21.49
N LEU A 94 21.40 2.68 -22.00
CA LEU A 94 21.05 2.90 -23.41
C LEU A 94 21.12 4.39 -23.78
N TRP A 95 20.63 5.27 -22.91
CA TRP A 95 20.71 6.72 -23.08
C TRP A 95 22.17 7.21 -23.13
N ALA A 96 23.01 6.74 -22.21
CA ALA A 96 24.43 7.08 -22.19
C ALA A 96 25.16 6.67 -23.48
N ARG A 97 24.71 5.59 -24.14
CA ARG A 97 25.34 5.07 -25.37
C ARG A 97 24.97 5.85 -26.65
N LYS A 98 23.90 6.66 -26.65
CA LYS A 98 23.49 7.49 -27.81
C LYS A 98 23.99 8.94 -27.68
N PRO A 99 25.12 9.33 -28.29
CA PRO A 99 25.72 10.66 -28.10
C PRO A 99 24.83 11.82 -28.56
N ARG A 100 23.99 11.61 -29.58
CA ARG A 100 23.07 12.61 -30.13
C ARG A 100 21.97 13.04 -29.14
N ASP A 101 21.53 12.13 -28.27
CA ASP A 101 20.38 12.34 -27.37
C ASP A 101 20.81 12.63 -25.92
N ARG A 102 22.12 12.68 -25.64
CA ARG A 102 22.68 12.94 -24.30
C ARG A 102 22.24 14.29 -23.74
N ARG A 103 22.17 15.35 -24.55
CA ARG A 103 21.78 16.67 -24.05
C ARG A 103 20.31 16.72 -23.64
N VAL A 104 19.44 16.13 -24.46
CA VAL A 104 17.98 16.12 -24.21
C VAL A 104 17.65 15.29 -23.00
N GLY A 105 18.18 14.06 -22.90
CA GLY A 105 17.93 13.24 -21.71
C GLY A 105 18.54 13.83 -20.44
N GLY A 106 19.64 14.59 -20.55
CA GLY A 106 20.26 15.26 -19.41
C GLY A 106 19.40 16.40 -18.88
N LEU A 107 18.80 17.17 -19.78
CA LEU A 107 17.81 18.20 -19.43
C LEU A 107 16.58 17.59 -18.77
N CYS A 108 16.06 16.48 -19.30
CA CYS A 108 14.92 15.77 -18.70
C CYS A 108 15.25 15.19 -17.31
N LEU A 109 16.46 14.65 -17.13
CA LEU A 109 16.91 14.15 -15.84
C LEU A 109 17.02 15.29 -14.82
N ALA A 110 17.66 16.39 -15.21
CA ALA A 110 17.84 17.56 -14.36
C ALA A 110 16.50 18.19 -13.97
N SER A 111 15.56 18.34 -14.92
CA SER A 111 14.23 18.87 -14.64
C SER A 111 13.42 17.93 -13.75
N GLY A 112 13.51 16.62 -13.96
CA GLY A 112 12.89 15.60 -13.10
C GLY A 112 13.42 15.65 -11.66
N CYS A 113 14.74 15.72 -11.49
CA CYS A 113 15.37 15.86 -10.17
C CYS A 113 14.96 17.17 -9.49
N LEU A 114 14.93 18.29 -10.23
CA LEU A 114 14.49 19.58 -9.72
C LEU A 114 13.04 19.52 -9.23
N LEU A 115 12.13 18.99 -10.05
CA LEU A 115 10.72 18.80 -9.71
C LEU A 115 10.55 17.93 -8.47
N PHE A 116 11.28 16.81 -8.39
CA PHE A 116 11.24 15.94 -7.22
C PHE A 116 11.66 16.66 -5.95
N VAL A 117 12.76 17.41 -5.98
CA VAL A 117 13.24 18.19 -4.82
C VAL A 117 12.21 19.25 -4.42
N VAL A 118 11.65 19.99 -5.37
CA VAL A 118 10.63 21.01 -5.09
C VAL A 118 9.40 20.38 -4.44
N LEU A 119 8.89 19.27 -4.98
CA LEU A 119 7.73 18.57 -4.42
C LEU A 119 8.03 18.02 -3.01
N ALA A 120 9.21 17.42 -2.80
CA ALA A 120 9.61 16.90 -1.50
C ALA A 120 9.69 18.03 -0.45
N VAL A 121 10.26 19.18 -0.79
CA VAL A 121 10.34 20.35 0.12
C VAL A 121 8.95 20.90 0.42
N LEU A 122 8.05 20.97 -0.57
CA LEU A 122 6.68 21.46 -0.36
C LEU A 122 5.84 20.51 0.49
N LEU A 123 5.99 19.19 0.33
CA LEU A 123 5.25 18.17 1.07
C LEU A 123 5.79 17.94 2.49
N CYS A 124 7.06 18.27 2.74
CA CYS A 124 7.68 18.17 4.07
C CYS A 124 7.59 19.46 4.90
N ARG A 125 6.98 20.52 4.35
CA ARG A 125 6.56 21.70 5.10
C ARG A 125 5.13 21.55 5.60
#